data_AF-B9JNX7-F1
#
_entry.id   AF-B9JNX7-F1
#
_cell.length_a   1.000
_cell.length_b   1.000
_cell.length_c   1.000
_cell.angle_alpha   90.00
_cell.angle_beta   90.00
_cell.angle_gamma   90.00
#
_symmetry.space_group_name_H-M   'P 1'
#
loop_
_entity.id
_entity.type
_entity.pdbx_description
1 polymer ?
#
loop_
_entity_poly.entity_id
_entity_poly.type
_entity_poly.pdbx_seq_one_letter_code
_entity_poly.pdbx_strand_id
1 'polypeptide(L)'
;MTHHIFFSWQSDTPNAVGRSMIEACLERAIGLLQADAEVDLADRELAIDKDTLHVPGSPAIAETIYDKIDRAAVFLSDLTYVALRPNGGGIPNPNVLIEHGWALKSLSSRRVISVMNTALGDPEQHELPFDLRHVRRPILYACSPDAKQEDKKKAREVLTSHLVAALKAIFNDNVVRKRLRPPAPEVPHPRDVQLLERVHRQLPLTLRQFLHQHNFGSPFRLAHLDPIHEMNETWVGAAYEFHDPEVQRPFDDLRRLGGEFGGLVLERIYAMDRNPTMGWPKTDQDVAQGIQPGTRQAIEAMNAKATAFCAAIDDFDRIARDRIPVATGIHDTRDDAAESNKKEQDALNALQELALDMHRGGLPEIVTQPRLTLRLVPFEATQGRRLDPRRVGELQRQFPPSPNERIKVDSDGRQWWSCAVPRRRADGLNPETSWRMRLVRPGYLEYQVTIGQRIDDDPQIMVDGRHLEALIVRNLERMAAIANDLELAGPALVSISLDGVDDIELFAARPGGRRVRRPEIILPVVKLVEMNGELAAMIQEQLDILWQTAGWIDGSPSFASGIWAGYSDKQNYEIN
;
A
#
# COMPACT_ATOMS: atom_id res chain seq x y z
N MET A 1 -1.93 -23.98 14.38
CA MET A 1 -1.52 -24.57 15.67
C MET A 1 -2.78 -25.11 16.29
N THR A 2 -2.77 -26.38 16.67
CA THR A 2 -3.93 -27.03 17.27
C THR A 2 -4.14 -26.55 18.70
N HIS A 3 -5.31 -26.00 19.00
CA HIS A 3 -5.75 -25.70 20.35
C HIS A 3 -6.23 -26.97 21.04
N HIS A 4 -5.67 -27.28 22.20
CA HIS A 4 -6.06 -28.47 22.96
C HIS A 4 -7.12 -28.15 24.01
N ILE A 5 -8.14 -29.00 24.09
CA ILE A 5 -9.13 -29.01 25.17
C ILE A 5 -8.75 -30.15 26.12
N PHE A 6 -8.26 -29.81 27.31
CA PHE A 6 -7.92 -30.82 28.29
C PHE A 6 -9.19 -31.35 28.98
N PHE A 7 -9.46 -32.64 28.85
CA PHE A 7 -10.63 -33.29 29.44
C PHE A 7 -10.28 -34.10 30.68
N SER A 8 -10.84 -33.70 31.83
CA SER A 8 -10.75 -34.37 33.12
C SER A 8 -12.09 -35.02 33.47
N TRP A 9 -12.11 -36.33 33.78
CA TRP A 9 -13.35 -37.10 33.95
C TRP A 9 -13.43 -37.89 35.26
N GLN A 10 -14.66 -38.28 35.60
CA GLN A 10 -14.96 -39.15 36.74
C GLN A 10 -14.71 -40.62 36.39
N SER A 11 -13.57 -41.18 36.79
CA SER A 11 -13.25 -42.60 36.56
C SER A 11 -14.16 -43.57 37.32
N ASP A 12 -14.77 -43.11 38.42
CA ASP A 12 -15.60 -43.93 39.31
C ASP A 12 -17.10 -43.92 38.91
N THR A 13 -17.44 -43.38 37.73
CA THR A 13 -18.81 -43.40 37.19
C THR A 13 -18.92 -44.38 36.02
N PRO A 14 -20.12 -44.91 35.71
CA PRO A 14 -20.30 -45.81 34.57
C PRO A 14 -19.91 -45.13 33.25
N ASN A 15 -18.86 -45.65 32.60
CA ASN A 15 -18.21 -45.02 31.44
C ASN A 15 -19.19 -44.66 30.29
N ALA A 16 -20.18 -45.51 30.03
CA ALA A 16 -21.15 -45.32 28.95
C ALA A 16 -22.06 -44.08 29.11
N VAL A 17 -22.18 -43.53 30.32
CA VAL A 17 -22.98 -42.33 30.63
C VAL A 17 -22.17 -41.20 31.27
N GLY A 18 -20.88 -41.43 31.54
CA GLY A 18 -19.89 -40.46 31.98
C GLY A 18 -18.84 -40.22 30.89
N ARG A 19 -17.57 -40.57 31.18
CA ARG A 19 -16.39 -40.34 30.32
C ARG A 19 -16.64 -40.54 28.82
N SER A 20 -16.99 -41.75 28.35
CA SER A 20 -17.15 -42.00 26.91
C SER A 20 -18.31 -41.20 26.28
N MET A 21 -19.36 -40.90 27.05
CA MET A 21 -20.46 -40.07 26.54
C MET A 21 -20.04 -38.61 26.40
N ILE A 22 -19.39 -38.05 27.42
CA ILE A 22 -18.91 -36.67 27.42
C ILE A 22 -17.86 -36.48 26.32
N GLU A 23 -16.91 -37.41 26.20
CA GLU A 23 -15.86 -37.37 25.18
C GLU A 23 -16.48 -37.37 23.77
N ALA A 24 -17.42 -38.27 23.48
CA ALA A 24 -18.10 -38.30 22.18
C ALA A 24 -18.94 -37.04 21.89
N CYS A 25 -19.48 -36.38 22.92
CA CYS A 25 -20.18 -35.10 22.75
C CYS A 25 -19.19 -33.96 22.50
N LEU A 26 -18.03 -33.99 23.17
CA LEU A 26 -16.96 -33.01 22.97
C LEU A 26 -16.36 -33.13 21.55
N GLU A 27 -16.09 -34.33 21.07
CA GLU A 27 -15.63 -34.58 19.69
C GLU A 27 -16.62 -34.04 18.65
N ARG A 28 -17.92 -34.28 18.87
CA ARG A 28 -18.97 -33.73 17.99
C ARG A 28 -19.06 -32.22 18.07
N ALA A 29 -18.96 -31.64 19.26
CA ALA A 29 -18.98 -30.20 19.43
C ALA A 29 -17.80 -29.54 18.73
N ILE A 30 -16.60 -30.12 18.86
CA ILE A 30 -15.41 -29.73 18.10
C ILE A 30 -15.74 -29.77 16.60
N GLY A 31 -16.14 -30.92 16.06
CA GLY A 31 -16.39 -31.06 14.61
C GLY A 31 -17.41 -30.05 14.06
N LEU A 32 -18.45 -29.70 14.83
CA LEU A 32 -19.40 -28.65 14.46
C LEU A 32 -18.77 -27.26 14.45
N LEU A 33 -17.90 -26.94 15.41
CA LEU A 33 -17.19 -25.66 15.47
C LEU A 33 -16.15 -25.53 14.35
N GLN A 34 -15.47 -26.61 13.97
CA GLN A 34 -14.50 -26.57 12.85
C GLN A 34 -15.20 -26.28 11.51
N ALA A 35 -16.48 -26.65 11.38
CA ALA A 35 -17.31 -26.36 10.22
C ALA A 35 -18.01 -24.98 10.28
N ASP A 36 -17.98 -24.30 11.42
CA ASP A 36 -18.67 -23.02 11.62
C ASP A 36 -17.88 -21.86 11.00
N ALA A 37 -18.50 -21.15 10.05
CA ALA A 37 -17.88 -20.03 9.35
C ALA A 37 -17.65 -18.81 10.25
N GLU A 38 -18.38 -18.68 11.36
CA GLU A 38 -18.26 -17.55 12.29
C GLU A 38 -17.07 -17.66 13.24
N VAL A 39 -16.50 -18.86 13.41
CA VAL A 39 -15.25 -19.04 14.15
C VAL A 39 -14.11 -18.69 13.20
N ASP A 40 -13.17 -17.86 13.64
CA ASP A 40 -12.00 -17.51 12.83
C ASP A 40 -11.25 -18.79 12.41
N LEU A 41 -10.87 -18.90 11.14
CA LEU A 41 -10.05 -20.00 10.62
C LEU A 41 -8.84 -20.25 11.52
N ALA A 42 -8.29 -19.18 12.11
CA ALA A 42 -7.24 -19.18 13.12
C ALA A 42 -7.44 -20.23 14.23
N ASP A 43 -8.68 -20.33 14.71
CA ASP A 43 -9.04 -20.98 15.96
C ASP A 43 -9.84 -22.28 15.75
N ARG A 44 -9.97 -22.75 14.49
CA ARG A 44 -10.75 -23.95 14.13
C ARG A 44 -10.02 -25.27 14.34
N GLU A 45 -8.70 -25.28 14.48
CA GLU A 45 -7.96 -26.52 14.77
C GLU A 45 -8.08 -26.86 16.26
N LEU A 46 -9.07 -27.67 16.63
CA LEU A 46 -9.31 -28.09 18.01
C LEU A 46 -9.09 -29.60 18.15
N ALA A 47 -8.47 -30.02 19.25
CA ALA A 47 -8.32 -31.44 19.58
C ALA A 47 -8.49 -31.68 21.09
N ILE A 48 -8.94 -32.88 21.45
CA ILE A 48 -9.00 -33.31 22.85
C ILE A 48 -7.60 -33.73 23.29
N ASP A 49 -7.19 -33.31 24.48
CA ASP A 49 -6.04 -33.87 25.20
C ASP A 49 -6.49 -34.40 26.57
N LYS A 50 -5.76 -35.39 27.09
CA LYS A 50 -6.06 -36.06 28.36
C LYS A 50 -4.89 -36.89 28.89
N ASP A 51 -4.92 -37.20 30.19
CA ASP A 51 -3.92 -38.01 30.89
C ASP A 51 -2.48 -37.64 30.50
N THR A 52 -1.59 -38.63 30.41
CA THR A 52 -0.24 -38.53 29.86
C THR A 52 -0.16 -38.97 28.39
N LEU A 53 -1.29 -38.99 27.66
CA LEU A 53 -1.34 -39.43 26.26
C LEU A 53 -0.41 -38.58 25.38
N HIS A 54 0.22 -39.16 24.36
CA HIS A 54 1.17 -38.47 23.46
C HIS A 54 2.44 -37.90 24.12
N VAL A 55 2.74 -38.29 25.38
CA VAL A 55 4.01 -37.95 26.05
C VAL A 55 4.93 -39.18 26.01
N PRO A 56 6.16 -39.06 25.47
CA PRO A 56 7.06 -40.20 25.31
C PRO A 56 7.62 -40.70 26.66
N GLY A 57 7.85 -42.01 26.76
CA GLY A 57 8.49 -42.64 27.91
C GLY A 57 7.56 -42.86 29.11
N SER A 58 8.12 -42.74 30.32
CA SER A 58 7.41 -42.92 31.59
C SER A 58 7.45 -41.61 32.38
N PRO A 59 6.63 -40.61 32.00
CA PRO A 59 6.70 -39.28 32.59
C PRO A 59 6.08 -39.24 33.99
N ALA A 60 6.45 -38.23 34.78
CA ALA A 60 5.80 -37.97 36.06
C ALA A 60 4.34 -37.56 35.83
N ILE A 61 3.39 -38.40 36.26
CA ILE A 61 1.97 -38.28 35.86
C ILE A 61 1.37 -36.91 36.22
N ALA A 62 1.48 -36.50 37.49
CA ALA A 62 0.86 -35.26 37.96
C ALA A 62 1.45 -34.01 37.29
N GLU A 63 2.79 -33.90 37.25
CA GLU A 63 3.49 -32.78 36.61
C GLU A 63 3.12 -32.68 35.12
N THR A 64 3.06 -33.83 34.43
CA THR A 64 2.67 -33.88 33.01
C THR A 64 1.24 -33.41 32.79
N ILE A 65 0.31 -33.81 33.64
CA ILE A 65 -1.08 -33.37 33.58
C ILE A 65 -1.16 -31.85 33.82
N TYR A 66 -0.46 -31.33 34.81
CA TYR A 66 -0.42 -29.89 35.09
C TYR A 66 0.18 -29.09 33.92
N ASP A 67 1.25 -29.57 33.31
CA ASP A 67 1.87 -28.94 32.13
C ASP A 67 0.91 -28.92 30.94
N LYS A 68 0.15 -30.00 30.73
CA LYS A 68 -0.88 -30.06 29.69
C LYS A 68 -2.04 -29.10 29.98
N ILE A 69 -2.50 -29.04 31.23
CA ILE A 69 -3.53 -28.09 31.64
C ILE A 69 -3.05 -26.65 31.43
N ASP A 70 -1.79 -26.33 31.77
CA ASP A 70 -1.21 -25.00 31.60
C ASP A 70 -1.19 -24.53 30.15
N ARG A 71 -1.05 -25.47 29.22
CA ARG A 71 -1.02 -25.21 27.76
C ARG A 71 -2.38 -25.34 27.09
N ALA A 72 -3.40 -25.81 27.79
CA ALA A 72 -4.71 -26.03 27.19
C ALA A 72 -5.40 -24.71 26.83
N ALA A 73 -6.09 -24.71 25.70
CA ALA A 73 -6.94 -23.60 25.29
C ALA A 73 -8.22 -23.54 26.14
N VAL A 74 -8.77 -24.71 26.47
CA VAL A 74 -9.95 -24.88 27.32
C VAL A 74 -9.74 -26.08 28.23
N PHE A 75 -10.24 -26.01 29.46
CA PHE A 75 -10.31 -27.15 30.36
C PHE A 75 -11.77 -27.56 30.57
N LEU A 76 -12.06 -28.85 30.42
CA LEU A 76 -13.38 -29.44 30.67
C LEU A 76 -13.29 -30.44 31.83
N SER A 77 -14.04 -30.20 32.90
CA SER A 77 -14.17 -31.15 34.02
C SER A 77 -15.55 -31.76 34.10
N ASP A 78 -15.61 -33.08 34.25
CA ASP A 78 -16.81 -33.78 34.72
C ASP A 78 -16.92 -33.65 36.25
N LEU A 79 -17.95 -32.97 36.76
CA LEU A 79 -18.20 -32.79 38.19
C LEU A 79 -19.33 -33.70 38.70
N THR A 80 -19.65 -34.77 37.98
CA THR A 80 -20.59 -35.79 38.43
C THR A 80 -20.13 -36.41 39.75
N TYR A 81 -21.07 -36.63 40.66
CA TYR A 81 -20.75 -37.17 41.98
C TYR A 81 -20.30 -38.63 41.91
N VAL A 82 -19.31 -38.96 42.75
CA VAL A 82 -18.84 -40.34 42.98
C VAL A 82 -19.13 -40.81 44.40
N ALA A 83 -19.40 -39.87 45.31
CA ALA A 83 -19.78 -40.14 46.70
C ALA A 83 -20.66 -39.03 47.28
N LEU A 84 -21.31 -39.32 48.41
CA LEU A 84 -22.00 -38.33 49.24
C LEU A 84 -21.27 -38.16 50.58
N ARG A 85 -21.22 -36.92 51.07
CA ARG A 85 -20.76 -36.57 52.42
C ARG A 85 -21.77 -37.05 53.47
N PRO A 86 -21.35 -37.15 54.75
CA PRO A 86 -22.27 -37.43 55.85
C PRO A 86 -23.47 -36.46 55.95
N ASN A 87 -23.31 -35.22 55.48
CA ASN A 87 -24.37 -34.22 55.44
C ASN A 87 -25.23 -34.26 54.16
N GLY A 88 -25.06 -35.27 53.30
CA GLY A 88 -25.81 -35.44 52.06
C GLY A 88 -25.28 -34.66 50.86
N GLY A 89 -24.28 -33.77 51.03
CA GLY A 89 -23.68 -33.05 49.90
C GLY A 89 -22.82 -33.97 49.02
N GLY A 90 -22.85 -33.77 47.71
CA GLY A 90 -22.12 -34.63 46.77
C GLY A 90 -20.64 -34.25 46.62
N ILE A 91 -19.80 -35.24 46.34
CA ILE A 91 -18.37 -35.09 46.09
C ILE A 91 -18.00 -35.73 44.74
N PRO A 92 -17.45 -34.96 43.79
CA PRO A 92 -16.75 -35.48 42.62
C PRO A 92 -15.38 -36.07 43.00
N ASN A 93 -14.76 -36.86 42.11
CA ASN A 93 -13.43 -37.44 42.33
C ASN A 93 -12.40 -36.35 42.70
N PRO A 94 -11.62 -36.52 43.79
CA PRO A 94 -10.63 -35.53 44.24
C PRO A 94 -9.56 -35.17 43.20
N ASN A 95 -9.14 -36.10 42.34
CA ASN A 95 -8.17 -35.82 41.28
C ASN A 95 -8.73 -34.80 40.28
N VAL A 96 -9.98 -34.99 39.87
CA VAL A 96 -10.68 -34.04 38.99
C VAL A 96 -10.82 -32.68 39.65
N LEU A 97 -11.07 -32.63 40.97
CA LEU A 97 -11.14 -31.36 41.71
C LEU A 97 -9.78 -30.65 41.78
N ILE A 98 -8.68 -31.39 41.96
CA ILE A 98 -7.33 -30.82 41.95
C ILE A 98 -6.99 -30.26 40.56
N GLU A 99 -7.26 -31.01 39.50
CA GLU A 99 -7.06 -30.56 38.12
C GLU A 99 -7.94 -29.35 37.78
N HIS A 100 -9.19 -29.34 38.24
CA HIS A 100 -10.09 -28.19 38.09
C HIS A 100 -9.56 -26.95 38.83
N GLY A 101 -9.08 -27.11 40.06
CA GLY A 101 -8.43 -26.02 40.80
C GLY A 101 -7.17 -25.50 40.10
N TRP A 102 -6.35 -26.40 39.56
CA TRP A 102 -5.17 -26.03 38.78
C TRP A 102 -5.55 -25.25 37.51
N ALA A 103 -6.57 -25.71 36.80
CA ALA A 103 -7.10 -25.04 35.62
C ALA A 103 -7.66 -23.65 35.93
N LEU A 104 -8.35 -23.46 37.07
CA LEU A 104 -8.80 -22.13 37.50
C LEU A 104 -7.61 -21.19 37.76
N LYS A 105 -6.54 -21.68 38.41
CA LYS A 105 -5.30 -20.92 38.64
C LYS A 105 -4.60 -20.56 37.33
N SER A 106 -4.48 -21.52 36.42
CA SER A 106 -3.65 -21.40 35.21
C SER A 106 -4.37 -20.72 34.05
N LEU A 107 -5.62 -21.13 33.81
CA LEU A 107 -6.39 -20.72 32.65
C LEU A 107 -7.37 -19.58 32.94
N SER A 108 -7.63 -19.29 34.22
CA SER A 108 -8.76 -18.48 34.72
C SER A 108 -10.12 -19.12 34.44
N SER A 109 -11.14 -18.70 35.21
CA SER A 109 -12.53 -19.16 35.04
C SER A 109 -13.11 -18.89 33.65
N ARG A 110 -12.51 -17.98 32.85
CA ARG A 110 -12.94 -17.69 31.47
C ARG A 110 -12.77 -18.86 30.50
N ARG A 111 -11.88 -19.82 30.81
CA ARG A 111 -11.52 -20.94 29.93
C ARG A 111 -11.82 -22.31 30.55
N VAL A 112 -12.58 -22.34 31.64
CA VAL A 112 -12.94 -23.57 32.35
C VAL A 112 -14.44 -23.85 32.14
N ILE A 113 -14.74 -25.03 31.60
CA ILE A 113 -16.09 -25.57 31.46
C ILE A 113 -16.24 -26.74 32.43
N SER A 114 -17.42 -26.87 33.03
CA SER A 114 -17.77 -28.05 33.80
C SER A 114 -19.06 -28.66 33.29
N VAL A 115 -19.15 -29.98 33.33
CA VAL A 115 -20.34 -30.77 32.99
C VAL A 115 -20.72 -31.66 34.17
N MET A 116 -21.98 -32.08 34.22
CA MET A 116 -22.45 -32.96 35.28
C MET A 116 -23.65 -33.79 34.82
N ASN A 117 -23.61 -35.10 35.07
CA ASN A 117 -24.74 -36.00 34.85
C ASN A 117 -25.67 -36.02 36.08
N THR A 118 -26.82 -35.36 35.98
CA THR A 118 -27.77 -35.26 37.11
C THR A 118 -28.46 -36.58 37.43
N ALA A 119 -28.41 -37.59 36.55
CA ALA A 119 -28.93 -38.92 36.84
C ALA A 119 -28.11 -39.67 37.92
N LEU A 120 -26.90 -39.21 38.22
CA LEU A 120 -26.04 -39.74 39.28
C LEU A 120 -25.98 -38.82 40.51
N GLY A 121 -26.93 -37.87 40.58
CA GLY A 121 -27.10 -36.93 41.68
C GLY A 121 -27.24 -35.51 41.16
N ASP A 122 -28.27 -34.81 41.66
CA ASP A 122 -28.59 -33.46 41.21
C ASP A 122 -28.03 -32.41 42.18
N PRO A 123 -27.37 -31.35 41.70
CA PRO A 123 -26.77 -30.34 42.55
C PRO A 123 -27.80 -29.38 43.21
N GLU A 124 -29.09 -29.52 42.95
CA GLU A 124 -30.19 -28.95 43.73
C GLU A 124 -30.53 -29.78 44.98
N GLN A 125 -30.31 -31.10 44.93
CA GLN A 125 -30.62 -32.04 46.02
C GLN A 125 -29.39 -32.35 46.87
N HIS A 126 -28.23 -32.41 46.24
CA HIS A 126 -26.94 -32.71 46.87
C HIS A 126 -26.00 -31.53 46.61
N GLU A 127 -25.68 -30.74 47.64
CA GLU A 127 -24.85 -29.56 47.44
C GLU A 127 -23.45 -29.90 46.91
N LEU A 128 -22.99 -29.16 45.89
CA LEU A 128 -21.60 -29.17 45.44
C LEU A 128 -20.65 -28.72 46.58
N PRO A 129 -19.34 -29.06 46.53
CA PRO A 129 -18.32 -28.46 47.38
C PRO A 129 -18.37 -26.93 47.42
N PHE A 130 -18.01 -26.32 48.57
CA PHE A 130 -18.21 -24.88 48.84
C PHE A 130 -17.70 -23.98 47.70
N ASP A 131 -16.45 -24.15 47.26
CA ASP A 131 -15.85 -23.30 46.22
C ASP A 131 -16.59 -23.39 44.87
N LEU A 132 -17.10 -24.58 44.53
CA LEU A 132 -17.85 -24.82 43.28
C LEU A 132 -19.26 -24.19 43.29
N ARG A 133 -19.77 -23.74 44.45
CA ARG A 133 -21.06 -23.05 44.55
C ARG A 133 -20.98 -21.57 44.18
N HIS A 134 -19.79 -20.99 44.20
CA HIS A 134 -19.57 -19.56 43.97
C HIS A 134 -19.15 -19.24 42.53
N VAL A 135 -19.19 -20.23 41.64
CA VAL A 135 -18.88 -20.11 40.21
C VAL A 135 -20.09 -20.50 39.36
N ARG A 136 -19.99 -20.31 38.04
CA ARG A 136 -21.04 -20.72 37.10
C ARG A 136 -21.34 -22.20 37.27
N ARG A 137 -22.63 -22.55 37.36
CA ARG A 137 -23.10 -23.95 37.48
C ARG A 137 -22.59 -24.81 36.31
N PRO A 138 -22.31 -26.10 36.53
CA PRO A 138 -21.96 -27.03 35.46
C PRO A 138 -23.07 -27.12 34.41
N ILE A 139 -22.69 -27.44 33.17
CA ILE A 139 -23.62 -27.85 32.13
C ILE A 139 -24.23 -29.19 32.55
N LEU A 140 -25.54 -29.17 32.79
CA LEU A 140 -26.27 -30.35 33.25
C LEU A 140 -26.75 -31.17 32.05
N TYR A 141 -26.61 -32.48 32.15
CA TYR A 141 -27.30 -33.44 31.29
C TYR A 141 -27.81 -34.60 32.15
N ALA A 142 -28.82 -35.32 31.69
CA ALA A 142 -29.39 -36.45 32.42
C ALA A 142 -29.29 -37.71 31.57
N CYS A 143 -28.52 -38.69 32.03
CA CYS A 143 -28.44 -40.00 31.40
C CYS A 143 -28.22 -41.11 32.42
N SER A 144 -29.28 -41.85 32.75
CA SER A 144 -29.17 -43.03 33.61
C SER A 144 -28.34 -44.13 32.94
N PRO A 145 -27.56 -44.94 33.69
CA PRO A 145 -26.89 -46.13 33.16
C PRO A 145 -27.84 -47.04 32.37
N ASP A 146 -29.08 -47.17 32.86
CA ASP A 146 -30.14 -48.01 32.31
C ASP A 146 -30.99 -47.32 31.22
N ALA A 147 -30.60 -46.10 30.81
CA ALA A 147 -31.33 -45.33 29.80
C ALA A 147 -31.39 -46.08 28.46
N LYS A 148 -32.55 -46.00 27.80
CA LYS A 148 -32.76 -46.55 26.46
C LYS A 148 -31.91 -45.79 25.44
N GLN A 149 -31.65 -46.40 24.28
CA GLN A 149 -30.83 -45.78 23.23
C GLN A 149 -31.36 -44.42 22.76
N GLU A 150 -32.69 -44.26 22.72
CA GLU A 150 -33.32 -42.99 22.35
C GLU A 150 -33.03 -41.88 23.38
N ASP A 151 -33.12 -42.20 24.67
CA ASP A 151 -32.83 -41.24 25.74
C ASP A 151 -31.34 -40.90 25.81
N LYS A 152 -30.46 -41.90 25.59
CA LYS A 152 -29.00 -41.68 25.44
C LYS A 152 -28.71 -40.75 24.25
N LYS A 153 -29.42 -40.90 23.14
CA LYS A 153 -29.30 -40.01 21.97
C LYS A 153 -29.72 -38.58 22.32
N LYS A 154 -30.89 -38.39 22.94
CA LYS A 154 -31.38 -37.06 23.37
C LYS A 154 -30.39 -36.38 24.32
N ALA A 155 -29.88 -37.11 25.32
CA ALA A 155 -28.92 -36.57 26.26
C ALA A 155 -27.60 -36.16 25.58
N ARG A 156 -27.13 -36.92 24.56
CA ARG A 156 -25.97 -36.54 23.74
C ARG A 156 -26.22 -35.28 22.93
N GLU A 157 -27.39 -35.14 22.32
CA GLU A 157 -27.76 -33.95 21.54
C GLU A 157 -27.79 -32.69 22.41
N VAL A 158 -28.41 -32.77 23.60
CA VAL A 158 -28.45 -31.68 24.57
C VAL A 158 -27.04 -31.30 25.03
N LEU A 159 -26.22 -32.27 25.45
CA LEU A 159 -24.86 -32.00 25.91
C LEU A 159 -23.98 -31.41 24.79
N THR A 160 -24.07 -31.96 23.58
CA THR A 160 -23.34 -31.45 22.41
C THR A 160 -23.71 -30.00 22.12
N SER A 161 -25.02 -29.68 22.10
CA SER A 161 -25.49 -28.31 21.85
C SER A 161 -24.95 -27.32 22.88
N HIS A 162 -24.99 -27.67 24.17
CA HIS A 162 -24.44 -26.83 25.23
C HIS A 162 -22.91 -26.68 25.15
N LEU A 163 -22.19 -27.74 24.82
CA LEU A 163 -20.73 -27.69 24.62
C LEU A 163 -20.36 -26.79 23.43
N VAL A 164 -21.08 -26.89 22.31
CA VAL A 164 -20.90 -25.99 21.15
C VAL A 164 -21.07 -24.55 21.58
N ALA A 165 -22.17 -24.22 22.27
CA ALA A 165 -22.44 -22.86 22.72
C ALA A 165 -21.35 -22.33 23.68
N ALA A 166 -20.90 -23.16 24.62
CA ALA A 166 -19.87 -22.79 25.59
C ALA A 166 -18.50 -22.57 24.94
N LEU A 167 -18.07 -23.50 24.09
CA LEU A 167 -16.81 -23.39 23.36
C LEU A 167 -16.82 -22.20 22.41
N LYS A 168 -17.92 -21.99 21.66
CA LYS A 168 -18.08 -20.82 20.78
C LYS A 168 -17.96 -19.52 21.56
N ALA A 169 -18.57 -19.42 22.74
CA ALA A 169 -18.45 -18.24 23.58
C ALA A 169 -17.00 -17.97 24.03
N ILE A 170 -16.22 -19.02 24.33
CA ILE A 170 -14.81 -18.88 24.73
C ILE A 170 -13.95 -18.45 23.54
N PHE A 171 -14.09 -19.10 22.38
CA PHE A 171 -13.29 -18.77 21.19
C PHE A 171 -13.69 -17.44 20.54
N ASN A 172 -14.88 -16.92 20.82
CA ASN A 172 -15.28 -15.57 20.40
C ASN A 172 -14.91 -14.46 21.41
N ASP A 173 -14.38 -14.80 22.58
CA ASP A 173 -13.96 -13.80 23.58
C ASP A 173 -12.57 -13.22 23.21
N ASN A 174 -12.51 -11.93 22.89
CA ASN A 174 -11.27 -11.25 22.49
C ASN A 174 -10.15 -11.31 23.54
N VAL A 175 -10.48 -11.35 24.84
CA VAL A 175 -9.49 -11.47 25.92
C VAL A 175 -8.87 -12.87 25.91
N VAL A 176 -9.69 -13.90 25.70
CA VAL A 176 -9.23 -15.28 25.55
C VAL A 176 -8.36 -15.41 24.30
N ARG A 177 -8.83 -14.94 23.15
CA ARG A 177 -8.09 -15.01 21.88
C ARG A 177 -6.73 -14.33 21.97
N LYS A 178 -6.64 -13.16 22.61
CA LYS A 178 -5.36 -12.47 22.83
C LYS A 178 -4.40 -13.28 23.73
N ARG A 179 -4.90 -14.03 24.70
CA ARG A 179 -4.10 -14.87 25.60
C ARG A 179 -3.70 -16.22 25.01
N LEU A 180 -4.48 -16.75 24.06
CA LEU A 180 -4.16 -17.98 23.34
C LEU A 180 -3.02 -17.79 22.32
N ARG A 181 -2.78 -16.54 21.89
CA ARG A 181 -1.63 -16.23 21.04
C ARG A 181 -0.32 -16.37 21.82
N PRO A 182 0.70 -17.04 21.27
CA PRO A 182 2.04 -17.01 21.82
C PRO A 182 2.48 -15.55 22.02
N PRO A 183 3.16 -15.20 23.13
CA PRO A 183 3.71 -13.86 23.29
C PRO A 183 4.65 -13.53 22.13
N ALA A 184 4.69 -12.27 21.72
CA ALA A 184 5.64 -11.82 20.72
C ALA A 184 7.07 -12.10 21.20
N PRO A 185 7.98 -12.52 20.30
CA PRO A 185 9.37 -12.73 20.67
C PRO A 185 10.00 -11.43 21.20
N GLU A 186 10.80 -11.51 22.26
CA GLU A 186 11.50 -10.32 22.82
C GLU A 186 12.41 -9.66 21.77
N VAL A 187 13.02 -10.46 20.89
CA VAL A 187 13.79 -10.00 19.73
C VAL A 187 13.26 -10.70 18.48
N PRO A 188 12.73 -9.97 17.50
CA PRO A 188 12.27 -10.56 16.24
C PRO A 188 13.43 -11.22 15.48
N HIS A 189 13.13 -12.33 14.80
CA HIS A 189 14.14 -13.04 14.04
C HIS A 189 14.65 -12.16 12.86
N PRO A 190 15.97 -12.04 12.61
CA PRO A 190 16.50 -11.14 11.57
C PRO A 190 15.98 -11.43 10.16
N ARG A 191 15.70 -12.70 9.83
CA ARG A 191 15.12 -13.06 8.53
C ARG A 191 13.67 -12.62 8.39
N ASP A 192 12.92 -12.59 9.50
CA ASP A 192 11.51 -12.18 9.49
C ASP A 192 11.42 -10.68 9.25
N VAL A 193 12.35 -9.90 9.83
CA VAL A 193 12.53 -8.47 9.53
C VAL A 193 12.80 -8.26 8.04
N GLN A 194 13.81 -8.95 7.48
CA GLN A 194 14.18 -8.82 6.06
C GLN A 194 13.06 -9.26 5.10
N LEU A 195 12.35 -10.33 5.45
CA LEU A 195 11.24 -10.84 4.65
C LEU A 195 10.07 -9.87 4.69
N LEU A 196 9.72 -9.30 5.86
CA LEU A 196 8.65 -8.30 5.97
C LEU A 196 8.95 -7.06 5.10
N GLU A 197 10.19 -6.55 5.14
CA GLU A 197 10.61 -5.45 4.26
C GLU A 197 10.50 -5.80 2.77
N ARG A 198 10.76 -7.06 2.42
CA ARG A 198 10.62 -7.54 1.05
C ARG A 198 9.15 -7.62 0.66
N VAL A 199 8.26 -8.09 1.55
CA VAL A 199 6.81 -8.14 1.34
C VAL A 199 6.26 -6.73 1.11
N HIS A 200 6.65 -5.76 1.91
CA HIS A 200 6.21 -4.37 1.75
C HIS A 200 6.69 -3.73 0.44
N ARG A 201 7.88 -4.07 -0.03
CA ARG A 201 8.37 -3.63 -1.36
C ARG A 201 7.60 -4.29 -2.50
N GLN A 202 7.30 -5.58 -2.37
CA GLN A 202 6.54 -6.34 -3.36
C GLN A 202 5.07 -5.90 -3.41
N LEU A 203 4.49 -5.41 -2.31
CA LEU A 203 3.09 -5.02 -2.23
C LEU A 203 2.95 -3.52 -1.89
N PRO A 204 3.35 -2.63 -2.81
CA PRO A 204 3.40 -1.20 -2.56
C PRO A 204 2.01 -0.60 -2.38
N LEU A 205 1.96 0.59 -1.76
CA LEU A 205 0.69 1.31 -1.52
C LEU A 205 -0.09 1.57 -2.82
N THR A 206 0.59 1.82 -3.94
CA THR A 206 -0.03 2.04 -5.25
C THR A 206 -0.82 0.83 -5.72
N LEU A 207 -0.29 -0.39 -5.53
CA LEU A 207 -1.00 -1.64 -5.82
C LEU A 207 -2.23 -1.77 -4.91
N ARG A 208 -2.09 -1.50 -3.61
CA ARG A 208 -3.19 -1.59 -2.64
C ARG A 208 -4.33 -0.63 -2.98
N GLN A 209 -3.99 0.62 -3.32
CA GLN A 209 -4.95 1.63 -3.78
C GLN A 209 -5.65 1.18 -5.06
N PHE A 210 -4.90 0.65 -6.02
CA PHE A 210 -5.47 0.13 -7.27
C PHE A 210 -6.46 -1.01 -6.99
N LEU A 211 -6.05 -2.05 -6.24
CA LEU A 211 -6.92 -3.19 -5.92
C LEU A 211 -8.18 -2.78 -5.15
N HIS A 212 -8.10 -1.73 -4.31
CA HIS A 212 -9.23 -1.23 -3.54
C HIS A 212 -10.21 -0.39 -4.37
N GLN A 213 -9.71 0.40 -5.31
CA GLN A 213 -10.50 1.39 -6.05
C GLN A 213 -10.96 0.90 -7.43
N HIS A 214 -10.23 -0.03 -8.03
CA HIS A 214 -10.46 -0.45 -9.42
C HIS A 214 -11.60 -1.47 -9.53
N ASN A 215 -12.44 -1.30 -10.55
CA ASN A 215 -13.41 -2.31 -10.97
C ASN A 215 -12.86 -3.03 -12.21
N PHE A 216 -12.66 -4.34 -12.11
CA PHE A 216 -12.07 -5.15 -13.19
C PHE A 216 -12.95 -5.25 -14.44
N GLY A 217 -14.19 -4.76 -14.42
CA GLY A 217 -15.00 -4.57 -15.63
C GLY A 217 -14.51 -3.41 -16.53
N SER A 218 -13.63 -2.57 -16.01
CA SER A 218 -12.98 -1.45 -16.72
C SER A 218 -11.55 -1.80 -17.12
N PRO A 219 -11.06 -1.26 -18.25
CA PRO A 219 -9.69 -1.50 -18.69
C PRO A 219 -8.67 -0.87 -17.74
N PHE A 220 -7.48 -1.46 -17.64
CA PHE A 220 -6.40 -1.01 -16.77
C PHE A 220 -5.03 -1.34 -17.36
N ARG A 221 -3.96 -0.71 -16.84
CA ARG A 221 -2.59 -1.08 -17.24
C ARG A 221 -2.17 -2.36 -16.55
N LEU A 222 -1.72 -3.35 -17.33
CA LEU A 222 -1.27 -4.65 -16.80
C LEU A 222 -0.16 -4.48 -15.74
N ALA A 223 0.71 -3.47 -15.93
CA ALA A 223 1.80 -3.15 -15.03
C ALA A 223 1.38 -2.89 -13.56
N HIS A 224 0.12 -2.54 -13.31
CA HIS A 224 -0.38 -2.42 -11.93
C HIS A 224 -0.36 -3.75 -11.17
N LEU A 225 -0.40 -4.89 -11.86
CA LEU A 225 -0.44 -6.23 -11.28
C LEU A 225 0.90 -6.97 -11.35
N ASP A 226 1.93 -6.39 -11.97
CA ASP A 226 3.29 -6.95 -12.01
C ASP A 226 3.78 -7.40 -10.63
N PRO A 227 3.56 -6.66 -9.53
CA PRO A 227 4.08 -7.09 -8.24
C PRO A 227 3.41 -8.36 -7.70
N ILE A 228 2.15 -8.64 -8.07
CA ILE A 228 1.47 -9.90 -7.71
C ILE A 228 2.01 -11.04 -8.58
N HIS A 229 2.20 -10.78 -9.88
CA HIS A 229 2.72 -11.77 -10.82
C HIS A 229 4.13 -12.21 -10.44
N GLU A 230 5.05 -11.27 -10.24
CA GLU A 230 6.42 -11.54 -9.78
C GLU A 230 6.45 -12.34 -8.47
N MET A 231 5.59 -11.99 -7.51
CA MET A 231 5.49 -12.72 -6.24
C MET A 231 5.05 -14.16 -6.45
N ASN A 232 4.01 -14.38 -7.26
CA ASN A 232 3.48 -15.72 -7.53
C ASN A 232 4.47 -16.61 -8.28
N GLU A 233 5.31 -16.04 -9.14
CA GLU A 233 6.28 -16.80 -9.94
C GLU A 233 7.62 -17.03 -9.23
N THR A 234 8.14 -16.02 -8.53
CA THR A 234 9.54 -16.02 -8.09
C THR A 234 9.74 -16.35 -6.61
N TRP A 235 8.68 -16.27 -5.79
CA TRP A 235 8.81 -16.45 -4.34
C TRP A 235 8.69 -17.91 -3.92
N VAL A 236 9.64 -18.77 -4.28
CA VAL A 236 9.56 -20.21 -4.00
C VAL A 236 10.56 -20.63 -2.92
N GLY A 237 10.12 -21.52 -2.02
CA GLY A 237 10.95 -22.18 -1.00
C GLY A 237 11.12 -21.40 0.31
N ALA A 238 11.89 -21.99 1.23
CA ALA A 238 12.04 -21.55 2.63
C ALA A 238 12.61 -20.13 2.82
N ALA A 239 13.14 -19.50 1.76
CA ALA A 239 13.57 -18.10 1.81
C ALA A 239 12.39 -17.11 1.95
N TYR A 240 11.16 -17.57 1.74
CA TYR A 240 9.92 -16.80 1.82
C TYR A 240 8.98 -17.34 2.90
N GLU A 241 9.57 -17.86 3.98
CA GLU A 241 8.84 -18.33 5.16
C GLU A 241 9.32 -17.52 6.38
N PHE A 242 8.37 -16.97 7.12
CA PHE A 242 8.57 -16.37 8.43
C PHE A 242 8.84 -17.45 9.47
N HIS A 243 9.74 -17.16 10.39
CA HIS A 243 10.07 -18.04 11.52
C HIS A 243 9.01 -17.91 12.61
N ASP A 244 8.43 -16.72 12.81
CA ASP A 244 7.28 -16.56 13.68
C ASP A 244 6.03 -17.21 13.04
N PRO A 245 5.50 -18.32 13.58
CA PRO A 245 4.39 -19.06 12.99
C PRO A 245 3.10 -18.23 12.91
N GLU A 246 2.99 -17.18 13.72
CA GLU A 246 1.80 -16.35 13.79
C GLU A 246 1.84 -15.21 12.77
N VAL A 247 3.03 -14.87 12.27
CA VAL A 247 3.21 -14.03 11.07
C VAL A 247 3.16 -14.89 9.81
N GLN A 248 3.70 -16.11 9.85
CA GLN A 248 3.71 -17.04 8.72
C GLN A 248 2.30 -17.40 8.26
N ARG A 249 1.40 -17.71 9.20
CA ARG A 249 0.05 -18.12 8.87
C ARG A 249 -0.75 -17.08 8.05
N PRO A 250 -0.90 -15.81 8.48
CA PRO A 250 -1.58 -14.81 7.64
C PRO A 250 -0.80 -14.51 6.36
N PHE A 251 0.52 -14.71 6.34
CA PHE A 251 1.30 -14.60 5.11
C PHE A 251 0.96 -15.72 4.10
N ASP A 252 0.76 -16.96 4.56
CA ASP A 252 0.31 -18.06 3.70
C ASP A 252 -1.09 -17.78 3.12
N ASP A 253 -2.00 -17.24 3.91
CA ASP A 253 -3.33 -16.83 3.43
C ASP A 253 -3.25 -15.70 2.40
N LEU A 254 -2.42 -14.69 2.64
CA LEU A 254 -2.13 -13.62 1.68
C LEU A 254 -1.60 -14.22 0.37
N ARG A 255 -0.61 -15.12 0.43
CA ARG A 255 -0.01 -15.74 -0.75
C ARG A 255 -1.00 -16.60 -1.52
N ARG A 256 -1.81 -17.40 -0.83
CA ARG A 256 -2.87 -18.21 -1.45
C ARG A 256 -3.86 -17.33 -2.20
N LEU A 257 -4.37 -16.27 -1.56
CA LEU A 257 -5.32 -15.34 -2.17
C LEU A 257 -4.71 -14.56 -3.34
N GLY A 258 -3.45 -14.13 -3.21
CA GLY A 258 -2.70 -13.50 -4.30
C GLY A 258 -2.49 -14.44 -5.50
N GLY A 259 -2.23 -15.73 -5.25
CA GLY A 259 -2.15 -16.77 -6.26
C GLY A 259 -3.47 -17.02 -6.98
N GLU A 260 -4.56 -17.19 -6.23
CA GLU A 260 -5.90 -17.38 -6.79
C GLU A 260 -6.37 -16.17 -7.61
N PHE A 261 -6.09 -14.95 -7.13
CA PHE A 261 -6.40 -13.71 -7.85
C PHE A 261 -5.56 -13.58 -9.12
N GLY A 262 -4.24 -13.76 -9.02
CA GLY A 262 -3.32 -13.69 -10.16
C GLY A 262 -3.64 -14.72 -11.24
N GLY A 263 -3.97 -15.95 -10.85
CA GLY A 263 -4.40 -17.00 -11.78
C GLY A 263 -5.67 -16.63 -12.55
N LEU A 264 -6.67 -16.06 -11.85
CA LEU A 264 -7.90 -15.62 -12.49
C LEU A 264 -7.67 -14.44 -13.46
N VAL A 265 -6.79 -13.50 -13.09
CA VAL A 265 -6.37 -12.39 -13.96
C VAL A 265 -5.71 -12.93 -15.23
N LEU A 266 -4.78 -13.87 -15.11
CA LEU A 266 -4.10 -14.48 -16.27
C LEU A 266 -5.07 -15.23 -17.20
N GLU A 267 -6.10 -15.88 -16.64
CA GLU A 267 -7.10 -16.62 -17.43
C GLU A 267 -8.08 -15.68 -18.16
N ARG A 268 -8.44 -14.54 -17.55
CA ARG A 268 -9.60 -13.73 -17.95
C ARG A 268 -9.28 -12.35 -18.47
N ILE A 269 -8.04 -11.89 -18.43
CA ILE A 269 -7.64 -10.57 -18.92
C ILE A 269 -6.91 -10.72 -20.26
N TYR A 270 -7.38 -9.97 -21.27
CA TYR A 270 -6.81 -9.94 -22.61
C TYR A 270 -6.28 -8.55 -22.95
N ALA A 271 -5.37 -8.47 -23.93
CA ALA A 271 -4.87 -7.20 -24.43
C ALA A 271 -6.00 -6.42 -25.15
N MET A 272 -6.22 -5.18 -24.74
CA MET A 272 -7.26 -4.33 -25.33
C MET A 272 -6.79 -3.73 -26.67
N ASP A 273 -7.58 -3.86 -27.74
CA ASP A 273 -7.35 -3.20 -29.05
C ASP A 273 -5.92 -3.34 -29.61
N ARG A 274 -5.31 -4.52 -29.46
CA ARG A 274 -3.90 -4.81 -29.81
C ARG A 274 -2.86 -3.98 -29.05
N ASN A 275 -3.24 -3.30 -27.97
CA ASN A 275 -2.31 -2.64 -27.07
C ASN A 275 -1.86 -3.64 -25.97
N PRO A 276 -0.60 -4.12 -26.01
CA PRO A 276 -0.12 -5.10 -25.06
C PRO A 276 0.04 -4.56 -23.63
N THR A 277 -0.05 -3.24 -23.41
CA THR A 277 0.09 -2.65 -22.07
C THR A 277 -1.23 -2.56 -21.31
N MET A 278 -2.37 -2.71 -22.00
CA MET A 278 -3.71 -2.53 -21.45
C MET A 278 -4.43 -3.88 -21.35
N GLY A 279 -4.93 -4.20 -20.16
CA GLY A 279 -5.71 -5.40 -19.88
C GLY A 279 -7.20 -5.09 -19.77
N TRP A 280 -8.04 -5.97 -20.32
CA TRP A 280 -9.48 -5.90 -20.17
C TRP A 280 -10.12 -7.30 -20.27
N PRO A 281 -11.15 -7.64 -19.46
CA PRO A 281 -11.79 -8.95 -19.56
C PRO A 281 -12.87 -9.04 -20.63
N LYS A 282 -13.28 -7.93 -21.24
CA LYS A 282 -14.29 -7.95 -22.31
C LYS A 282 -13.61 -8.25 -23.64
N THR A 283 -14.15 -9.22 -24.36
CA THR A 283 -13.74 -9.52 -25.73
C THR A 283 -14.36 -8.53 -26.72
N ASP A 284 -13.84 -8.47 -27.94
CA ASP A 284 -14.44 -7.68 -29.03
C ASP A 284 -15.95 -8.00 -29.23
N GLN A 285 -16.34 -9.26 -28.97
CA GLN A 285 -17.73 -9.70 -29.03
C GLN A 285 -18.58 -9.15 -27.87
N ASP A 286 -18.05 -9.09 -26.65
CA ASP A 286 -18.72 -8.47 -25.49
C ASP A 286 -18.97 -6.97 -25.72
N VAL A 287 -18.06 -6.29 -26.42
CA VAL A 287 -18.19 -4.88 -26.79
C VAL A 287 -19.26 -4.68 -27.85
N ALA A 288 -19.30 -5.56 -28.87
CA ALA A 288 -20.22 -5.44 -29.99
C ALA A 288 -21.66 -5.91 -29.69
N GLN A 289 -21.83 -6.91 -28.83
CA GLN A 289 -23.11 -7.62 -28.63
C GLN A 289 -23.63 -7.56 -27.18
N GLY A 290 -22.90 -6.89 -26.29
CA GLY A 290 -23.19 -6.85 -24.86
C GLY A 290 -22.50 -7.97 -24.08
N ILE A 291 -22.29 -7.70 -22.77
CA ILE A 291 -21.49 -8.54 -21.87
C ILE A 291 -22.13 -9.93 -21.70
N GLN A 292 -21.38 -10.96 -22.06
CA GLN A 292 -21.79 -12.35 -21.89
C GLN A 292 -21.86 -12.73 -20.39
N PRO A 293 -22.75 -13.68 -20.00
CA PRO A 293 -22.89 -14.11 -18.61
C PRO A 293 -21.57 -14.59 -17.98
N GLY A 294 -20.73 -15.30 -18.75
CA GLY A 294 -19.43 -15.78 -18.28
C GLY A 294 -18.43 -14.65 -18.01
N THR A 295 -18.43 -13.59 -18.83
CA THR A 295 -17.60 -12.39 -18.64
C THR A 295 -18.06 -11.61 -17.41
N ARG A 296 -19.38 -11.47 -17.20
CA ARG A 296 -19.94 -10.84 -15.99
C ARG A 296 -19.52 -11.59 -14.72
N GLN A 297 -19.66 -12.91 -14.71
CA GLN A 297 -19.26 -13.74 -13.57
C GLN A 297 -17.76 -13.64 -13.29
N ALA A 298 -16.91 -13.58 -14.33
CA ALA A 298 -15.47 -13.38 -14.16
C ALA A 298 -15.14 -12.03 -13.51
N ILE A 299 -15.79 -10.95 -13.95
CA ILE A 299 -15.61 -9.60 -13.37
C ILE A 299 -15.99 -9.61 -11.89
N GLU A 300 -17.14 -10.19 -11.54
CA GLU A 300 -17.59 -10.31 -10.15
C GLU A 300 -16.59 -11.12 -9.30
N ALA A 301 -16.10 -12.25 -9.83
CA ALA A 301 -15.11 -13.08 -9.16
C ALA A 301 -13.76 -12.35 -8.97
N MET A 302 -13.28 -11.61 -9.98
CA MET A 302 -12.05 -10.82 -9.88
C MET A 302 -12.16 -9.71 -8.83
N ASN A 303 -13.26 -8.94 -8.83
CA ASN A 303 -13.50 -7.89 -7.83
C ASN A 303 -13.58 -8.47 -6.41
N ALA A 304 -14.26 -9.60 -6.24
CA ALA A 304 -14.36 -10.28 -4.94
C ALA A 304 -13.00 -10.79 -4.46
N LYS A 305 -12.20 -11.39 -5.34
CA LYS A 305 -10.85 -11.87 -5.00
C LYS A 305 -9.87 -10.73 -4.72
N ALA A 306 -9.93 -9.63 -5.46
CA ALA A 306 -9.14 -8.43 -5.19
C ALA A 306 -9.46 -7.86 -3.80
N THR A 307 -10.74 -7.78 -3.46
CA THR A 307 -11.21 -7.35 -2.13
C THR A 307 -10.69 -8.28 -1.03
N ALA A 308 -10.82 -9.60 -1.21
CA ALA A 308 -10.31 -10.58 -0.25
C ALA A 308 -8.78 -10.51 -0.10
N PHE A 309 -8.06 -10.29 -1.19
CA PHE A 309 -6.60 -10.13 -1.16
C PHE A 309 -6.18 -8.86 -0.41
N CYS A 310 -6.86 -7.73 -0.63
CA CYS A 310 -6.65 -6.51 0.16
C CYS A 310 -6.86 -6.74 1.66
N ALA A 311 -7.95 -7.41 2.05
CA ALA A 311 -8.21 -7.72 3.45
C ALA A 311 -7.10 -8.61 4.04
N ALA A 312 -6.60 -9.59 3.30
CA ALA A 312 -5.49 -10.44 3.73
C ALA A 312 -4.17 -9.67 3.90
N ILE A 313 -3.90 -8.67 3.04
CA ILE A 313 -2.75 -7.75 3.21
C ILE A 313 -2.86 -6.98 4.52
N ASP A 314 -4.03 -6.41 4.80
CA ASP A 314 -4.26 -5.63 6.03
C ASP A 314 -4.17 -6.49 7.29
N ASP A 315 -4.69 -7.73 7.23
CA ASP A 315 -4.63 -8.69 8.34
C ASP A 315 -3.19 -9.15 8.61
N PHE A 316 -2.44 -9.46 7.57
CA PHE A 316 -1.01 -9.77 7.65
C PHE A 316 -0.23 -8.59 8.28
N ASP A 317 -0.41 -7.38 7.77
CA ASP A 317 0.32 -6.20 8.25
C ASP A 317 -0.01 -5.88 9.72
N ARG A 318 -1.26 -6.09 10.13
CA ARG A 318 -1.68 -5.89 11.52
C ARG A 318 -0.95 -6.85 12.47
N ILE A 319 -0.84 -8.11 12.09
CA ILE A 319 -0.16 -9.13 12.91
C ILE A 319 1.36 -8.92 12.88
N ALA A 320 1.92 -8.68 11.69
CA ALA A 320 3.35 -8.43 11.52
C ALA A 320 3.81 -7.18 12.30
N ARG A 321 2.99 -6.13 12.38
CA ARG A 321 3.28 -4.92 13.17
C ARG A 321 3.47 -5.20 14.66
N ASP A 322 2.62 -6.02 15.23
CA ASP A 322 2.67 -6.35 16.66
C ASP A 322 3.83 -7.31 16.97
N ARG A 323 4.18 -8.19 16.03
CA ARG A 323 5.15 -9.29 16.21
C ARG A 323 6.59 -8.91 15.83
N ILE A 324 6.76 -8.01 14.85
CA ILE A 324 8.05 -7.59 14.29
C ILE A 324 8.15 -6.05 14.34
N PRO A 325 8.17 -5.44 15.55
CA PRO A 325 8.12 -3.99 15.71
C PRO A 325 9.34 -3.27 15.11
N VAL A 326 10.50 -3.93 15.08
CA VAL A 326 11.75 -3.35 14.53
C VAL A 326 11.65 -3.11 13.02
N ALA A 327 10.91 -3.96 12.30
CA ALA A 327 10.64 -3.78 10.88
C ALA A 327 9.53 -2.75 10.61
N THR A 328 8.62 -2.53 11.57
CA THR A 328 7.53 -1.55 11.44
C THR A 328 7.89 -0.15 11.93
N GLY A 329 9.00 0.00 12.66
CA GLY A 329 9.65 1.28 12.95
C GLY A 329 10.36 1.93 11.76
N ILE A 330 10.37 1.28 10.59
CA ILE A 330 10.92 1.85 9.35
C ILE A 330 10.00 2.96 8.77
N HIS A 331 8.80 3.15 9.34
CA HIS A 331 7.96 4.30 9.01
C HIS A 331 8.54 5.64 9.53
N ASP A 332 9.35 5.67 10.59
CA ASP A 332 9.90 6.94 11.12
C ASP A 332 11.14 7.46 10.36
N THR A 333 11.81 6.61 9.56
CA THR A 333 12.95 7.04 8.72
C THR A 333 12.65 7.03 7.22
N ARG A 334 11.42 6.67 6.81
CA ARG A 334 11.00 6.61 5.39
C ARG A 334 10.02 7.70 4.97
N ASP A 335 9.48 8.50 5.88
CA ASP A 335 8.61 9.62 5.49
C ASP A 335 9.34 10.59 4.55
N ASP A 336 10.63 10.87 4.76
CA ASP A 336 11.38 11.78 3.87
C ASP A 336 11.57 11.22 2.45
N ALA A 337 11.83 9.92 2.29
CA ALA A 337 12.08 9.32 0.97
C ALA A 337 10.80 9.02 0.20
N ALA A 338 9.75 8.55 0.87
CA ALA A 338 8.43 8.34 0.26
C ALA A 338 7.73 9.67 -0.06
N GLU A 339 7.86 10.67 0.81
CA GLU A 339 7.37 12.02 0.55
C GLU A 339 8.21 12.73 -0.53
N SER A 340 9.53 12.55 -0.56
CA SER A 340 10.37 13.04 -1.66
C SER A 340 9.98 12.40 -2.99
N ASN A 341 9.73 11.09 -3.03
CA ASN A 341 9.34 10.39 -4.27
C ASN A 341 7.93 10.78 -4.73
N LYS A 342 7.00 11.00 -3.79
CA LYS A 342 5.67 11.54 -4.08
C LYS A 342 5.73 12.98 -4.60
N LYS A 343 6.48 13.88 -3.93
CA LYS A 343 6.68 15.27 -4.36
C LYS A 343 7.29 15.34 -5.76
N GLU A 344 8.23 14.46 -6.07
CA GLU A 344 8.84 14.36 -7.40
C GLU A 344 7.84 13.88 -8.46
N GLN A 345 7.04 12.86 -8.16
CA GLN A 345 5.99 12.38 -9.07
C GLN A 345 4.88 13.43 -9.30
N ASP A 346 4.47 14.15 -8.25
CA ASP A 346 3.49 15.24 -8.36
C ASP A 346 4.06 16.39 -9.21
N ALA A 347 5.35 16.69 -9.07
CA ALA A 347 6.03 17.69 -9.89
C ALA A 347 6.14 17.25 -11.37
N LEU A 348 6.39 15.97 -11.65
CA LEU A 348 6.37 15.42 -13.01
C LEU A 348 4.99 15.54 -13.66
N ASN A 349 3.92 15.21 -12.92
CA ASN A 349 2.55 15.35 -13.40
C ASN A 349 2.21 16.83 -13.70
N ALA A 350 2.66 17.75 -12.83
CA ALA A 350 2.48 19.19 -13.03
C ALA A 350 3.19 19.72 -14.29
N LEU A 351 4.42 19.25 -14.57
CA LEU A 351 5.13 19.57 -15.81
C LEU A 351 4.35 19.11 -17.05
N GLN A 352 3.79 17.91 -17.02
CA GLN A 352 2.98 17.37 -18.11
C GLN A 352 1.70 18.19 -18.32
N GLU A 353 0.99 18.54 -17.24
CA GLU A 353 -0.22 19.37 -17.33
C GLU A 353 0.08 20.77 -17.90
N LEU A 354 1.20 21.41 -17.51
CA LEU A 354 1.64 22.66 -18.12
C LEU A 354 1.92 22.52 -19.61
N ALA A 355 2.56 21.43 -20.04
CA ALA A 355 2.84 21.18 -21.45
C ALA A 355 1.57 20.97 -22.29
N LEU A 356 0.53 20.37 -21.70
CA LEU A 356 -0.75 20.11 -22.36
C LEU A 356 -1.62 21.37 -22.55
N ASP A 357 -1.36 22.46 -21.81
CA ASP A 357 -2.13 23.71 -21.93
C ASP A 357 -2.16 24.30 -23.33
N MET A 358 -1.07 24.16 -24.07
CA MET A 358 -0.98 24.60 -25.46
C MET A 358 -2.09 23.98 -26.32
N HIS A 359 -2.43 22.72 -26.05
CA HIS A 359 -3.43 21.96 -26.80
C HIS A 359 -4.85 22.12 -26.25
N ARG A 360 -4.99 22.60 -25.01
CA ARG A 360 -6.29 22.80 -24.32
C ARG A 360 -6.77 24.24 -24.31
N GLY A 361 -6.04 25.16 -24.96
CA GLY A 361 -6.37 26.59 -24.97
C GLY A 361 -6.10 27.30 -23.63
N GLY A 362 -5.22 26.76 -22.80
CA GLY A 362 -4.86 27.34 -21.48
C GLY A 362 -3.85 28.49 -21.56
N LEU A 363 -3.34 28.80 -22.75
CA LEU A 363 -2.34 29.85 -22.97
C LEU A 363 -3.00 31.22 -23.20
N PRO A 364 -2.55 32.29 -22.54
CA PRO A 364 -3.17 33.60 -22.69
C PRO A 364 -2.79 34.32 -24.00
N GLU A 365 -1.58 34.07 -24.51
CA GLU A 365 -1.04 34.65 -25.77
C GLU A 365 -0.13 33.61 -26.43
N ILE A 366 -0.02 33.60 -27.76
CA ILE A 366 0.81 32.61 -28.48
C ILE A 366 2.19 33.21 -28.79
N VAL A 367 3.26 32.51 -28.38
CA VAL A 367 4.64 32.88 -28.73
C VAL A 367 5.02 32.27 -30.09
N THR A 368 5.57 33.07 -31.02
CA THR A 368 5.87 32.60 -32.37
C THR A 368 7.08 31.67 -32.43
N GLN A 369 7.05 30.69 -33.34
CA GLN A 369 8.17 29.81 -33.65
C GLN A 369 9.23 30.53 -34.52
N PRO A 370 10.51 30.13 -34.46
CA PRO A 370 11.10 29.13 -33.56
C PRO A 370 11.09 29.59 -32.10
N ARG A 371 10.76 28.70 -31.17
CA ARG A 371 10.50 29.06 -29.78
C ARG A 371 11.25 28.17 -28.79
N LEU A 372 11.81 28.78 -27.76
CA LEU A 372 12.27 28.13 -26.53
C LEU A 372 11.16 28.16 -25.49
N THR A 373 10.92 27.03 -24.82
CA THR A 373 10.05 26.92 -23.65
C THR A 373 10.83 26.39 -22.45
N LEU A 374 10.75 27.12 -21.34
CA LEU A 374 11.29 26.75 -20.03
C LEU A 374 10.13 26.54 -19.08
N ARG A 375 10.14 25.43 -18.33
CA ARG A 375 9.19 25.18 -17.25
C ARG A 375 9.95 24.88 -15.97
N LEU A 376 9.53 25.50 -14.88
CA LEU A 376 10.06 25.27 -13.54
C LEU A 376 8.88 24.90 -12.62
N VAL A 377 8.98 23.74 -11.99
CA VAL A 377 7.99 23.25 -11.03
C VAL A 377 8.68 23.03 -9.68
N PRO A 378 8.56 23.99 -8.74
CA PRO A 378 9.00 23.79 -7.37
C PRO A 378 8.22 22.66 -6.70
N PHE A 379 8.91 21.81 -5.95
CA PHE A 379 8.26 20.71 -5.22
C PHE A 379 7.29 21.26 -4.17
N GLU A 380 7.63 22.40 -3.55
CA GLU A 380 6.77 23.04 -2.56
C GLU A 380 5.44 23.51 -3.15
N ALA A 381 5.41 23.87 -4.45
CA ALA A 381 4.19 24.28 -5.12
C ALA A 381 3.16 23.15 -5.22
N THR A 382 3.59 21.88 -5.31
CA THR A 382 2.67 20.72 -5.45
C THR A 382 1.80 20.51 -4.21
N GLN A 383 2.15 21.13 -3.08
CA GLN A 383 1.33 21.14 -1.86
C GLN A 383 0.03 21.95 -2.01
N GLY A 384 -0.14 22.71 -3.09
CA GLY A 384 -1.40 23.42 -3.38
C GLY A 384 -1.66 24.61 -2.47
N ARG A 385 -0.64 25.16 -1.80
CA ARG A 385 -0.78 26.31 -0.91
C ARG A 385 -1.24 27.55 -1.68
N ARG A 386 -1.99 28.42 -0.99
CA ARG A 386 -2.50 29.67 -1.57
C ARG A 386 -1.36 30.66 -1.77
N LEU A 387 -1.12 31.09 -3.01
CA LEU A 387 -0.30 32.26 -3.32
C LEU A 387 -1.03 33.56 -2.96
N ASP A 388 -0.33 34.52 -2.35
CA ASP A 388 -0.87 35.86 -2.13
C ASP A 388 -0.89 36.69 -3.44
N PRO A 389 -2.06 37.05 -3.98
CA PRO A 389 -2.14 37.80 -5.24
C PRO A 389 -1.43 39.16 -5.19
N ARG A 390 -1.34 39.81 -4.03
CA ARG A 390 -0.63 41.10 -3.91
C ARG A 390 0.86 40.91 -4.10
N ARG A 391 1.43 39.93 -3.39
CA ARG A 391 2.84 39.55 -3.54
C ARG A 391 3.18 39.11 -4.96
N VAL A 392 2.32 38.29 -5.57
CA VAL A 392 2.51 37.88 -6.98
C VAL A 392 2.51 39.11 -7.91
N GLY A 393 1.59 40.06 -7.70
CA GLY A 393 1.53 41.30 -8.49
C GLY A 393 2.77 42.19 -8.36
N GLU A 394 3.43 42.19 -7.19
CA GLU A 394 4.72 42.87 -7.00
C GLU A 394 5.84 42.19 -7.81
N LEU A 395 5.91 40.86 -7.72
CA LEU A 395 6.93 40.04 -8.38
C LEU A 395 6.72 39.90 -9.89
N GLN A 396 5.50 40.10 -10.38
CA GLN A 396 5.19 40.10 -11.82
C GLN A 396 5.99 41.14 -12.61
N ARG A 397 6.52 42.18 -11.94
CA ARG A 397 7.46 43.16 -12.52
C ARG A 397 8.81 42.55 -12.91
N GLN A 398 9.16 41.40 -12.36
CA GLN A 398 10.39 40.67 -12.65
C GLN A 398 10.24 39.70 -13.83
N PHE A 399 9.02 39.42 -14.29
CA PHE A 399 8.76 38.51 -15.42
C PHE A 399 9.41 38.93 -16.75
N PRO A 400 9.47 40.22 -17.11
CA PRO A 400 10.05 40.64 -18.38
C PRO A 400 11.54 40.33 -18.48
N PRO A 401 12.04 39.84 -19.63
CA PRO A 401 13.43 39.45 -19.81
C PRO A 401 14.41 40.62 -19.69
N SER A 402 13.95 41.87 -19.86
CA SER A 402 14.71 43.08 -19.54
C SER A 402 13.80 44.18 -18.95
N PRO A 403 14.36 45.15 -18.19
CA PRO A 403 13.58 46.24 -17.59
C PRO A 403 12.96 47.21 -18.59
N ASN A 404 13.51 47.28 -19.81
CA ASN A 404 13.14 48.26 -20.84
C ASN A 404 12.07 47.75 -21.83
N GLU A 405 11.61 46.51 -21.66
CA GLU A 405 10.57 45.88 -22.48
C GLU A 405 9.22 46.58 -22.35
N ARG A 406 8.54 46.81 -23.48
CA ARG A 406 7.14 47.22 -23.47
C ARG A 406 6.28 45.97 -23.30
N ILE A 407 5.53 45.93 -22.20
CA ILE A 407 4.83 44.71 -21.77
C ILE A 407 3.32 44.87 -21.69
N LYS A 408 2.61 43.77 -21.91
CA LYS A 408 1.24 43.55 -21.46
C LYS A 408 1.28 42.65 -20.23
N VAL A 409 0.56 43.05 -19.18
CA VAL A 409 0.51 42.35 -17.90
C VAL A 409 -0.95 42.14 -17.55
N ASP A 410 -1.32 40.92 -17.14
CA ASP A 410 -2.70 40.59 -16.77
C ASP A 410 -2.75 39.34 -15.86
N SER A 411 -3.94 39.01 -15.35
CA SER A 411 -4.18 37.87 -14.46
C SER A 411 -5.60 37.32 -14.60
N ASP A 412 -5.79 36.04 -14.29
CA ASP A 412 -7.08 35.34 -14.30
C ASP A 412 -7.19 34.38 -13.09
N GLY A 413 -8.30 33.63 -13.04
CA GLY A 413 -8.56 32.67 -11.95
C GLY A 413 -7.53 31.53 -11.86
N ARG A 414 -6.72 31.32 -12.90
CA ARG A 414 -5.74 30.23 -13.02
C ARG A 414 -4.29 30.72 -12.93
N GLN A 415 -3.96 31.89 -13.45
CA GLN A 415 -2.57 32.31 -13.65
C GLN A 415 -2.37 33.83 -13.62
N TRP A 416 -1.11 34.25 -13.53
CA TRP A 416 -0.62 35.60 -13.80
C TRP A 416 0.38 35.52 -14.94
N TRP A 417 0.37 36.47 -15.87
CA TRP A 417 1.28 36.45 -17.01
C TRP A 417 1.70 37.84 -17.45
N SER A 418 2.89 37.88 -18.04
CA SER A 418 3.43 39.05 -18.72
C SER A 418 3.93 38.59 -20.09
N CYS A 419 3.75 39.44 -21.10
CA CYS A 419 4.26 39.18 -22.44
C CYS A 419 4.70 40.49 -23.11
N ALA A 420 5.47 40.40 -24.19
CA ALA A 420 5.62 41.54 -25.09
C ALA A 420 4.25 41.98 -25.62
N VAL A 421 4.13 43.26 -25.97
CA VAL A 421 2.89 43.79 -26.57
C VAL A 421 2.50 42.93 -27.79
N PRO A 422 1.36 42.22 -27.74
CA PRO A 422 1.01 41.31 -28.81
C PRO A 422 0.72 42.06 -30.12
N ARG A 423 1.11 41.46 -31.24
CA ARG A 423 0.89 41.98 -32.59
C ARG A 423 -0.07 41.06 -33.33
N ARG A 424 -0.98 41.63 -34.11
CA ARG A 424 -1.79 40.86 -35.07
C ARG A 424 -1.07 40.87 -36.42
N ARG A 425 -0.78 39.69 -36.97
CA ARG A 425 -0.46 39.58 -38.40
C ARG A 425 -1.75 39.77 -39.20
N ALA A 426 -1.65 40.36 -40.40
CA ALA A 426 -2.78 40.84 -41.19
C ALA A 426 -3.90 39.79 -41.41
N ASP A 427 -3.57 38.50 -41.33
CA ASP A 427 -4.44 37.38 -41.71
C ASP A 427 -4.76 36.42 -40.54
N GLY A 428 -4.22 36.68 -39.34
CA GLY A 428 -4.31 35.78 -38.18
C GLY A 428 -5.42 36.15 -37.19
N LEU A 429 -6.19 35.15 -36.73
CA LEU A 429 -7.24 35.32 -35.71
C LEU A 429 -6.68 35.56 -34.29
N ASN A 430 -5.47 35.07 -34.00
CA ASN A 430 -4.87 35.12 -32.67
C ASN A 430 -3.73 36.16 -32.60
N PRO A 431 -3.69 37.00 -31.55
CA PRO A 431 -2.54 37.86 -31.28
C PRO A 431 -1.28 37.02 -30.98
N GLU A 432 -0.15 37.45 -31.55
CA GLU A 432 1.16 36.82 -31.42
C GLU A 432 2.09 37.69 -30.57
N THR A 433 2.95 37.07 -29.76
CA THR A 433 3.97 37.76 -28.95
C THR A 433 5.36 37.16 -29.17
N SER A 434 6.41 37.93 -28.97
CA SER A 434 7.80 37.45 -29.05
C SER A 434 8.25 36.72 -27.78
N TRP A 435 7.62 36.98 -26.63
CA TRP A 435 7.85 36.24 -25.39
C TRP A 435 6.64 36.28 -24.47
N ARG A 436 6.58 35.32 -23.55
CA ARG A 436 5.60 35.25 -22.46
C ARG A 436 6.23 34.58 -21.25
N MET A 437 6.01 35.13 -20.07
CA MET A 437 6.19 34.43 -18.80
C MET A 437 4.86 34.31 -18.09
N ARG A 438 4.60 33.16 -17.46
CA ARG A 438 3.42 32.95 -16.62
C ARG A 438 3.75 32.20 -15.33
N LEU A 439 3.00 32.54 -14.29
CA LEU A 439 2.91 31.80 -13.03
C LEU A 439 1.51 31.20 -12.95
N VAL A 440 1.43 29.88 -13.02
CA VAL A 440 0.19 29.09 -12.98
C VAL A 440 0.00 28.54 -11.58
N ARG A 441 -1.20 28.69 -11.00
CA ARG A 441 -1.51 28.12 -9.68
C ARG A 441 -1.30 26.60 -9.70
N PRO A 442 -0.75 26.00 -8.62
CA PRO A 442 -0.43 26.62 -7.33
C PRO A 442 0.92 27.34 -7.24
N GLY A 443 1.78 27.28 -8.25
CA GLY A 443 3.10 27.93 -8.19
C GLY A 443 4.08 27.52 -9.30
N TYR A 444 3.56 27.10 -10.46
CA TYR A 444 4.37 26.60 -11.56
C TYR A 444 4.70 27.73 -12.53
N LEU A 445 5.95 27.80 -12.98
CA LEU A 445 6.43 28.86 -13.85
C LEU A 445 6.69 28.34 -15.25
N GLU A 446 6.28 29.09 -16.26
CA GLU A 446 6.61 28.82 -17.66
C GLU A 446 7.06 30.11 -18.35
N TYR A 447 8.21 30.04 -19.02
CA TYR A 447 8.73 31.09 -19.86
C TYR A 447 8.84 30.60 -21.31
N GLN A 448 8.38 31.40 -22.25
CA GLN A 448 8.45 31.14 -23.67
C GLN A 448 9.02 32.35 -24.39
N VAL A 449 9.90 32.13 -25.37
CA VAL A 449 10.51 33.19 -26.17
C VAL A 449 10.83 32.73 -27.58
N THR A 450 10.61 33.59 -28.56
CA THR A 450 11.06 33.39 -29.94
C THR A 450 12.58 33.56 -30.00
N ILE A 451 13.29 32.54 -30.46
CA ILE A 451 14.77 32.48 -30.44
C ILE A 451 15.45 32.88 -31.75
N GLY A 452 14.66 33.19 -32.77
CA GLY A 452 15.16 33.63 -34.07
C GLY A 452 14.01 33.98 -35.00
N GLN A 453 14.31 34.66 -36.10
CA GLN A 453 13.36 34.98 -37.16
C GLN A 453 14.04 34.78 -38.51
N ARG A 454 13.26 34.43 -39.53
CA ARG A 454 13.75 34.43 -40.91
C ARG A 454 14.03 35.86 -41.33
N ILE A 455 15.17 36.08 -41.95
CA ILE A 455 15.58 37.36 -42.53
C ILE A 455 15.51 37.18 -44.04
N ASP A 456 14.77 38.06 -44.73
CA ASP A 456 14.55 38.01 -46.18
C ASP A 456 14.05 36.63 -46.67
N ASP A 457 14.63 36.11 -47.76
CA ASP A 457 14.31 34.81 -48.37
C ASP A 457 15.24 33.68 -47.89
N ASP A 458 16.03 33.89 -46.83
CA ASP A 458 16.96 32.87 -46.36
C ASP A 458 16.19 31.64 -45.82
N PRO A 459 16.55 30.42 -46.28
CA PRO A 459 15.88 29.20 -45.85
C PRO A 459 16.26 28.79 -44.42
N GLN A 460 17.22 29.47 -43.79
CA GLN A 460 17.82 29.11 -42.51
C GLN A 460 17.71 30.24 -41.50
N ILE A 461 17.48 29.89 -40.23
CA ILE A 461 17.45 30.83 -39.11
C ILE A 461 18.76 30.68 -38.33
N MET A 462 19.61 31.69 -38.41
CA MET A 462 20.89 31.70 -37.70
C MET A 462 20.67 32.02 -36.22
N VAL A 463 21.08 31.11 -35.33
CA VAL A 463 20.98 31.28 -33.87
C VAL A 463 22.35 31.13 -33.24
N ASP A 464 22.77 32.17 -32.50
CA ASP A 464 23.98 32.12 -31.68
C ASP A 464 23.72 31.18 -30.49
N GLY A 465 24.42 30.06 -30.45
CA GLY A 465 24.23 29.05 -29.43
C GLY A 465 24.69 29.50 -28.05
N ARG A 466 25.73 30.33 -27.93
CA ARG A 466 26.15 30.86 -26.61
C ARG A 466 25.11 31.84 -26.07
N HIS A 467 24.54 32.64 -26.95
CA HIS A 467 23.41 33.51 -26.59
C HIS A 467 22.19 32.70 -26.15
N LEU A 468 21.88 31.61 -26.86
CA LEU A 468 20.77 30.71 -26.50
C LEU A 468 20.99 30.06 -25.13
N GLU A 469 22.19 29.59 -24.81
CA GLU A 469 22.50 29.04 -23.49
C GLU A 469 22.38 30.09 -22.39
N ALA A 470 22.92 31.29 -22.61
CA ALA A 470 22.78 32.40 -21.67
C ALA A 470 21.30 32.77 -21.45
N LEU A 471 20.48 32.74 -22.50
CA LEU A 471 19.04 32.96 -22.44
C LEU A 471 18.33 31.89 -21.59
N ILE A 472 18.72 30.62 -21.71
CA ILE A 472 18.20 29.52 -20.89
C ILE A 472 18.55 29.75 -19.42
N VAL A 473 19.84 29.88 -19.10
CA VAL A 473 20.33 29.97 -17.71
C VAL A 473 19.71 31.18 -17.01
N ARG A 474 19.80 32.37 -17.62
CA ARG A 474 19.31 33.62 -17.01
C ARG A 474 17.82 33.58 -16.70
N ASN A 475 17.01 33.01 -17.59
CA ASN A 475 15.57 32.93 -17.36
C ASN A 475 15.21 31.86 -16.33
N LEU A 476 15.93 30.74 -16.26
CA LEU A 476 15.77 29.78 -15.18
C LEU A 476 16.14 30.38 -13.82
N GLU A 477 17.24 31.12 -13.73
CA GLU A 477 17.66 31.82 -12.50
C GLU A 477 16.62 32.85 -12.06
N ARG A 478 16.07 33.62 -13.02
CA ARG A 478 14.97 34.56 -12.76
C ARG A 478 13.71 33.84 -12.26
N MET A 479 13.32 32.74 -12.89
CA MET A 479 12.18 31.92 -12.44
C MET A 479 12.41 31.39 -11.03
N ALA A 480 13.62 30.91 -10.73
CA ALA A 480 14.01 30.43 -9.42
C ALA A 480 13.96 31.52 -8.35
N ALA A 481 14.47 32.73 -8.64
CA ALA A 481 14.40 33.89 -7.76
C ALA A 481 12.95 34.27 -7.42
N ILE A 482 12.07 34.31 -8.43
CA ILE A 482 10.64 34.59 -8.23
C ILE A 482 9.98 33.50 -7.37
N ALA A 483 10.31 32.23 -7.60
CA ALA A 483 9.79 31.12 -6.79
C ALA A 483 10.22 31.23 -5.33
N ASN A 484 11.49 31.55 -5.07
CA ASN A 484 12.00 31.77 -3.72
C ASN A 484 11.30 32.95 -3.02
N ASP A 485 11.08 34.06 -3.71
CA ASP A 485 10.37 35.25 -3.22
C ASP A 485 8.87 35.01 -2.94
N LEU A 486 8.32 33.88 -3.44
CA LEU A 486 6.97 33.39 -3.21
C LEU A 486 6.90 32.29 -2.14
N GLU A 487 7.97 32.07 -1.39
CA GLU A 487 8.07 31.03 -0.36
C GLU A 487 7.95 29.60 -0.92
N LEU A 488 8.35 29.40 -2.19
CA LEU A 488 8.38 28.09 -2.87
C LEU A 488 9.79 27.49 -2.94
N ALA A 489 10.71 27.95 -2.08
CA ALA A 489 12.11 27.52 -2.07
C ALA A 489 12.26 26.00 -1.85
N GLY A 490 13.37 25.44 -2.33
CA GLY A 490 13.69 24.01 -2.23
C GLY A 490 13.93 23.36 -3.60
N PRO A 491 13.79 22.03 -3.70
CA PRO A 491 14.01 21.31 -4.96
C PRO A 491 12.93 21.62 -6.00
N ALA A 492 13.31 21.53 -7.27
CA ALA A 492 12.42 21.81 -8.40
C ALA A 492 12.74 20.94 -9.61
N LEU A 493 11.75 20.68 -10.46
CA LEU A 493 11.99 20.12 -11.79
C LEU A 493 12.04 21.22 -12.84
N VAL A 494 12.96 21.08 -13.78
CA VAL A 494 13.09 21.95 -14.95
C VAL A 494 12.92 21.13 -16.22
N SER A 495 12.11 21.66 -17.14
CA SER A 495 11.97 21.14 -18.50
C SER A 495 12.33 22.24 -19.51
N ILE A 496 13.13 21.86 -20.51
CA ILE A 496 13.61 22.74 -21.58
C ILE A 496 13.19 22.09 -22.91
N SER A 497 12.42 22.81 -23.71
CA SER A 497 12.04 22.36 -25.05
C SER A 497 12.14 23.48 -26.09
N LEU A 498 12.37 23.09 -27.33
CA LEU A 498 12.44 24.00 -28.47
C LEU A 498 11.50 23.51 -29.58
N ASP A 499 10.65 24.39 -30.07
CA ASP A 499 9.64 24.11 -31.10
C ASP A 499 9.92 24.89 -32.39
N GLY A 500 9.71 24.25 -33.55
CA GLY A 500 9.87 24.86 -34.88
C GLY A 500 11.33 25.13 -35.24
N VAL A 501 12.23 24.21 -34.88
CA VAL A 501 13.69 24.40 -34.95
C VAL A 501 14.36 23.67 -36.11
N ASP A 502 13.61 23.11 -37.04
CA ASP A 502 14.11 22.34 -38.18
C ASP A 502 14.96 23.15 -39.15
N ASP A 503 14.65 24.45 -39.26
CA ASP A 503 15.38 25.42 -40.08
C ASP A 503 16.48 26.17 -39.33
N ILE A 504 16.70 25.89 -38.05
CA ILE A 504 17.75 26.56 -37.26
C ILE A 504 19.13 26.02 -37.62
N GLU A 505 20.06 26.95 -37.81
CA GLU A 505 21.49 26.72 -37.83
C GLU A 505 22.14 27.32 -36.57
N LEU A 506 22.63 26.44 -35.69
CA LEU A 506 23.24 26.79 -34.40
C LEU A 506 24.77 26.98 -34.54
N PHE A 507 25.31 28.11 -34.09
CA PHE A 507 26.74 28.44 -34.20
C PHE A 507 27.36 28.89 -32.87
N ALA A 508 28.68 28.63 -32.67
CA ALA A 508 29.41 28.92 -31.42
C ALA A 508 30.42 30.10 -31.51
N ALA A 509 30.80 30.52 -32.73
CA ALA A 509 31.50 31.75 -33.18
C ALA A 509 32.46 31.45 -34.35
N ARG A 510 32.30 32.18 -35.48
CA ARG A 510 33.04 32.09 -36.79
C ARG A 510 32.79 30.76 -37.58
N PRO A 511 32.92 30.76 -38.93
CA PRO A 511 31.87 30.23 -39.81
C PRO A 511 31.76 28.71 -39.82
N GLY A 512 30.51 28.25 -39.77
CA GLY A 512 30.13 26.83 -39.78
C GLY A 512 29.13 26.54 -38.68
N GLY A 513 27.88 26.94 -38.86
CA GLY A 513 26.81 26.46 -37.99
C GLY A 513 26.43 25.02 -38.36
N ARG A 514 25.71 24.37 -37.46
CA ARG A 514 25.14 23.05 -37.73
C ARG A 514 23.62 23.10 -37.65
N ARG A 515 22.97 22.48 -38.65
CA ARG A 515 21.52 22.44 -38.74
C ARG A 515 20.96 21.41 -37.77
N VAL A 516 19.94 21.79 -37.02
CA VAL A 516 19.24 20.91 -36.05
C VAL A 516 18.46 19.79 -36.76
N ARG A 517 17.81 20.09 -37.90
CA ARG A 517 17.06 19.13 -38.74
C ARG A 517 15.94 18.36 -38.02
N ARG A 518 15.44 18.88 -36.91
CA ARG A 518 14.32 18.31 -36.15
C ARG A 518 13.29 19.40 -35.89
N PRO A 519 11.98 19.13 -36.02
CA PRO A 519 10.95 20.12 -35.77
C PRO A 519 10.84 20.49 -34.28
N GLU A 520 11.26 19.59 -33.39
CA GLU A 520 11.22 19.77 -31.94
C GLU A 520 12.46 19.16 -31.28
N ILE A 521 12.93 19.80 -30.20
CA ILE A 521 13.90 19.26 -29.27
C ILE A 521 13.28 19.28 -27.87
N ILE A 522 13.18 18.12 -27.23
CA ILE A 522 12.80 18.00 -25.81
C ILE A 522 14.01 17.46 -25.06
N LEU A 523 14.57 18.26 -24.16
CA LEU A 523 15.72 17.85 -23.35
C LEU A 523 15.24 17.03 -22.13
N PRO A 524 16.06 16.11 -21.59
CA PRO A 524 15.73 15.39 -20.37
C PRO A 524 15.40 16.36 -19.21
N VAL A 525 14.38 16.01 -18.43
CA VAL A 525 13.99 16.79 -17.25
C VAL A 525 15.12 16.74 -16.23
N VAL A 526 15.48 17.90 -15.67
CA VAL A 526 16.52 18.02 -14.66
C VAL A 526 15.92 18.35 -13.30
N LYS A 527 16.42 17.69 -12.25
CA LYS A 527 16.05 17.96 -10.86
C LYS A 527 17.07 18.90 -10.24
N LEU A 528 16.62 20.11 -9.91
CA LEU A 528 17.39 21.03 -9.10
C LEU A 528 17.29 20.62 -7.64
N VAL A 529 18.42 20.42 -6.97
CA VAL A 529 18.49 20.14 -5.53
C VAL A 529 18.01 21.35 -4.72
N GLU A 530 18.43 22.54 -5.11
CA GLU A 530 17.97 23.82 -4.59
C GLU A 530 17.83 24.84 -5.73
N MET A 531 16.98 25.84 -5.52
CA MET A 531 16.72 26.95 -6.47
C MET A 531 17.54 28.21 -6.14
N ASN A 532 18.70 28.05 -5.50
CA ASN A 532 19.58 29.16 -5.14
C ASN A 532 20.87 29.14 -5.97
N GLY A 533 21.45 30.33 -6.17
CA GLY A 533 22.77 30.48 -6.79
C GLY A 533 22.80 30.27 -8.31
N GLU A 534 23.96 29.81 -8.78
CA GLU A 534 24.35 29.71 -10.19
C GLU A 534 23.87 28.40 -10.81
N LEU A 535 22.71 28.42 -11.48
CA LEU A 535 22.05 27.20 -11.98
C LEU A 535 22.74 26.58 -13.21
N ALA A 536 23.68 27.28 -13.85
CA ALA A 536 24.31 26.84 -15.09
C ALA A 536 24.95 25.45 -14.95
N ALA A 537 25.72 25.21 -13.88
CA ALA A 537 26.39 23.93 -13.66
C ALA A 537 25.41 22.76 -13.47
N MET A 538 24.24 23.02 -12.89
CA MET A 538 23.22 22.01 -12.63
C MET A 538 22.51 21.54 -13.91
N ILE A 539 22.58 22.33 -14.98
CA ILE A 539 21.93 22.04 -16.26
C ILE A 539 22.93 21.79 -17.40
N GLN A 540 24.21 21.60 -17.09
CA GLN A 540 25.27 21.40 -18.08
C GLN A 540 24.92 20.24 -19.04
N GLU A 541 24.43 19.11 -18.52
CA GLU A 541 24.06 17.95 -19.33
C GLU A 541 22.98 18.31 -20.37
N GLN A 542 21.99 19.13 -19.99
CA GLN A 542 20.93 19.56 -20.91
C GLN A 542 21.52 20.42 -22.03
N LEU A 543 22.47 21.31 -21.71
CA LEU A 543 23.16 22.13 -22.69
C LEU A 543 24.03 21.26 -23.63
N ASP A 544 24.77 20.30 -23.09
CA ASP A 544 25.55 19.34 -23.89
C ASP A 544 24.66 18.57 -24.88
N ILE A 545 23.50 18.06 -24.41
CA ILE A 545 22.53 17.35 -25.26
C ILE A 545 21.95 18.26 -26.34
N LEU A 546 21.68 19.54 -26.04
CA LEU A 546 21.22 20.53 -27.02
C LEU A 546 22.23 20.68 -28.18
N TRP A 547 23.50 20.87 -27.84
CA TRP A 547 24.58 21.00 -28.84
C TRP A 547 24.80 19.72 -29.63
N GLN A 548 24.79 18.56 -28.97
CA GLN A 548 24.89 17.26 -29.62
C GLN A 548 23.72 16.98 -30.55
N THR A 549 22.51 17.42 -30.19
CA THR A 549 21.32 17.32 -31.05
C THR A 549 21.46 18.20 -32.30
N ALA A 550 22.09 19.37 -32.17
CA ALA A 550 22.48 20.21 -33.31
C ALA A 550 23.70 19.64 -34.08
N GLY A 551 24.30 18.54 -33.63
CA GLY A 551 25.40 17.83 -34.29
C GLY A 551 26.79 18.19 -33.78
N TRP A 552 26.93 18.95 -32.69
CA TRP A 552 28.22 19.29 -32.09
C TRP A 552 28.62 18.23 -31.06
N ILE A 553 29.61 17.39 -31.38
CA ILE A 553 29.96 16.20 -30.59
C ILE A 553 30.56 16.54 -29.21
N ASP A 554 31.20 17.70 -29.09
CA ASP A 554 31.94 18.11 -27.88
C ASP A 554 31.03 18.73 -26.81
N GLY A 555 29.71 18.78 -27.04
CA GLY A 555 28.76 19.40 -26.12
C GLY A 555 28.83 20.93 -26.12
N SER A 556 28.52 21.53 -24.98
CA SER A 556 28.45 22.98 -24.81
C SER A 556 29.82 23.64 -24.92
N PRO A 557 30.00 24.60 -25.85
CA PRO A 557 31.23 25.39 -25.92
C PRO A 557 31.38 26.35 -24.73
N SER A 558 30.32 26.59 -23.97
CA SER A 558 30.32 27.44 -22.78
C SER A 558 30.88 26.72 -21.54
N PHE A 559 31.08 25.40 -21.61
CA PHE A 559 31.73 24.58 -20.58
C PHE A 559 33.11 24.04 -21.00
N ALA A 560 33.73 24.58 -22.05
CA ALA A 560 35.02 24.09 -22.57
C ALA A 560 36.16 24.05 -21.53
N SER A 561 36.07 24.83 -20.45
CA SER A 561 37.03 24.84 -19.32
C SER A 561 36.61 23.99 -18.12
N GLY A 562 35.49 23.27 -18.22
CA GLY A 562 34.83 22.56 -17.11
C GLY A 562 34.02 23.46 -16.17
N ILE A 563 33.99 24.78 -16.42
CA ILE A 563 33.21 25.77 -15.67
C ILE A 563 32.42 26.61 -16.67
N TRP A 564 31.22 27.03 -16.27
CA TRP A 564 30.37 27.90 -17.06
C TRP A 564 31.04 29.25 -17.34
N ALA A 565 31.31 29.54 -18.61
CA ALA A 565 31.95 30.78 -19.04
C ALA A 565 30.99 31.98 -19.06
N GLY A 566 29.66 31.74 -19.07
CA GLY A 566 28.66 32.78 -19.34
C GLY A 566 28.62 33.91 -18.31
N TYR A 567 28.84 33.67 -17.01
CA TYR A 567 28.86 34.76 -16.02
C TYR A 567 29.97 35.80 -16.27
N SER A 568 31.03 35.40 -16.96
CA SER A 568 32.12 36.29 -17.37
C SER A 568 31.94 36.89 -18.78
N ASP A 569 31.00 36.35 -19.58
CA ASP A 569 30.68 36.78 -20.94
C ASP A 569 29.62 37.87 -20.93
N LYS A 570 30.05 39.11 -20.66
CA LYS A 570 29.18 40.29 -20.66
C LYS A 570 28.47 40.54 -22.00
N GLN A 571 28.98 40.01 -23.11
CA GLN A 571 28.38 40.22 -24.43
C GLN A 571 27.12 39.37 -24.61
N ASN A 572 27.10 38.14 -24.09
CA ASN A 572 25.99 37.22 -24.23
C ASN A 572 25.08 37.13 -22.99
N TYR A 573 25.63 37.42 -21.80
CA TYR A 573 24.95 37.25 -20.52
C TYR A 573 24.28 38.54 -20.01
N GLU A 574 24.95 39.70 -20.16
CA GLU A 574 24.38 41.02 -19.84
C GLU A 574 23.67 41.59 -21.09
N ILE A 575 22.33 41.67 -21.07
CA ILE A 575 21.58 42.46 -22.07
C ILE A 575 21.10 43.73 -21.37
N ASN A 576 21.55 44.89 -21.86
CA ASN A 576 21.02 46.22 -21.48
C ASN A 576 19.55 46.41 -21.89
#